data_AF-A0ABD5S5R5-F1
#
_entry.id   AF-A0ABD5S5R5-F1
#
_cell.length_a   1.000
_cell.length_b   1.000
_cell.length_c   1.000
_cell.angle_alpha   90.00
_cell.angle_beta   90.00
_cell.angle_gamma   90.00
#
_symmetry.space_group_name_H-M   'P 1'
#
loop_
_entity.id
_entity.type
_entity.pdbx_description
1 polymer ?
#
loop_
_entity_poly.entity_id
_entity_poly.type
_entity_poly.pdbx_seq_one_letter_code
_entity_poly.pdbx_strand_id
1 'polypeptide(L)' 'MLEGVNVALGVSGSIAAVKTVELAHELRRHGAAVRAVMTDSARGIVHPWS' A
#
# COMPACT_ATOMS: atom_id res chain seq x y z
N MET A 1 -1.55 17.03 -7.15
CA MET A 1 -2.40 16.33 -8.14
C MET A 1 -3.37 15.34 -7.47
N LEU A 2 -3.02 14.71 -6.33
CA LEU A 2 -3.92 13.77 -5.63
C LEU A 2 -4.51 14.34 -4.33
N GLU A 3 -4.43 15.65 -4.13
CA GLU A 3 -4.94 16.31 -2.92
C GLU A 3 -6.45 16.09 -2.76
N GLY A 4 -6.87 15.66 -1.58
CA GLY A 4 -8.27 15.32 -1.29
C GLY A 4 -8.75 13.98 -1.86
N VAL A 5 -7.90 13.23 -2.57
CA VAL A 5 -8.25 11.91 -3.11
C VAL A 5 -8.08 10.82 -2.05
N ASN A 6 -9.12 10.00 -1.85
CA ASN A 6 -9.05 8.80 -1.03
C ASN A 6 -8.68 7.59 -1.90
N VAL A 7 -7.63 6.87 -1.54
CA VAL A 7 -7.14 5.69 -2.26
C VAL A 7 -7.24 4.46 -1.39
N ALA A 8 -8.01 3.47 -1.84
CA ALA A 8 -7.99 2.12 -1.30
C ALA A 8 -6.89 1.31 -2.02
N LEU A 9 -5.80 1.00 -1.33
CA LEU A 9 -4.68 0.24 -1.88
C LEU A 9 -4.83 -1.26 -1.54
N GLY A 10 -5.30 -2.05 -2.51
CA GLY A 10 -5.39 -3.51 -2.37
C GLY A 10 -4.03 -4.18 -2.54
N VAL A 11 -3.63 -5.03 -1.60
CA VAL A 11 -2.38 -5.80 -1.65
C VAL A 11 -2.67 -7.29 -1.53
N SER A 12 -2.20 -8.08 -2.50
CA SER A 12 -2.35 -9.54 -2.54
C SER A 12 -1.00 -10.26 -2.42
N GLY A 13 -1.02 -11.59 -2.30
CA GLY A 13 0.17 -12.42 -2.13
C GLY A 13 1.00 -12.53 -3.42
N SER A 14 1.83 -11.52 -3.67
CA SER A 14 2.77 -11.46 -4.79
C SER A 14 4.13 -10.99 -4.30
N ILE A 15 5.22 -11.39 -4.96
CA ILE A 15 6.57 -10.85 -4.69
C ILE A 15 6.58 -9.32 -4.80
N ALA A 16 5.76 -8.74 -5.68
CA ALA A 16 5.64 -7.29 -5.84
C ALA A 16 5.03 -6.58 -4.61
N ALA A 17 4.46 -7.31 -3.64
CA ALA A 17 3.88 -6.73 -2.43
C ALA A 17 4.90 -5.86 -1.67
N VAL A 18 6.19 -6.19 -1.69
CA VAL A 18 7.25 -5.38 -1.05
C VAL A 18 7.33 -3.94 -1.61
N LYS A 19 7.01 -3.73 -2.90
CA LYS A 19 7.03 -2.41 -3.54
C LYS A 19 5.81 -1.55 -3.19
N THR A 20 4.77 -2.15 -2.58
CA THR A 20 3.54 -1.40 -2.24
C THR A 20 3.78 -0.36 -1.15
N VAL A 21 4.81 -0.52 -0.31
CA VAL A 21 5.19 0.48 0.70
C VAL A 21 5.69 1.77 0.06
N GLU A 22 6.52 1.66 -0.99
CA GLU A 22 6.99 2.79 -1.78
C GLU A 22 5.83 3.44 -2.53
N LEU A 23 4.96 2.64 -3.15
CA LEU A 23 3.77 3.14 -3.83
C LEU A 23 2.86 3.93 -2.88
N ALA A 24 2.60 3.39 -1.68
CA ALA A 24 1.79 4.07 -0.67
C ALA A 24 2.43 5.41 -0.24
N HIS A 25 3.76 5.46 -0.12
CA HIS A 25 4.47 6.71 0.18
C HIS A 25 4.36 7.74 -0.94
N GLU A 26 4.57 7.35 -2.20
CA GLU A 26 4.48 8.28 -3.33
C GLU A 26 3.06 8.83 -3.52
N LEU A 27 2.04 7.98 -3.37
CA LEU A 27 0.63 8.42 -3.40
C LEU A 27 0.36 9.48 -2.32
N ARG A 28 0.85 9.25 -1.10
CA ARG A 28 0.74 10.22 0.01
C ARG A 28 1.53 11.51 -0.26
N ARG A 29 2.74 11.41 -0.82
CA ARG A 29 3.56 12.57 -1.21
C ARG A 29 2.83 13.45 -2.22
N HIS A 30 2.02 12.87 -3.10
CA HIS A 30 1.21 13.60 -4.08
C HIS A 30 -0.13 14.14 -3.53
N GLY A 31 -0.41 13.95 -2.24
CA GLY A 31 -1.56 14.51 -1.52
C GLY A 31 -2.70 13.55 -1.22
N ALA A 32 -2.57 12.25 -1.56
CA ALA A 32 -3.64 11.29 -1.35
C ALA A 32 -3.74 10.81 0.11
N ALA A 33 -4.97 10.58 0.57
CA ALA A 33 -5.26 9.81 1.76
C ALA A 33 -5.32 8.32 1.39
N VAL A 34 -4.30 7.54 1.78
CA VAL A 34 -4.16 6.13 1.38
C VAL A 34 -4.52 5.21 2.53
N ARG A 35 -5.38 4.21 2.26
CA ARG A 35 -5.68 3.11 3.18
C ARG A 35 -5.44 1.76 2.50
N ALA A 36 -4.56 0.95 3.07
CA ALA A 36 -4.26 -0.37 2.55
C ALA A 36 -5.26 -1.43 3.05
N VAL A 37 -5.61 -2.36 2.17
CA VAL A 37 -6.36 -3.59 2.48
C VAL A 37 -5.56 -4.77 1.94
N MET A 38 -5.25 -5.73 2.80
CA MET A 38 -4.29 -6.79 2.50
C MET A 38 -4.90 -8.16 2.68
N THR A 39 -4.56 -9.11 1.81
CA THR A 39 -4.89 -10.53 2.03
C THR A 39 -3.98 -11.16 3.08
N ASP A 40 -4.34 -12.33 3.60
CA ASP A 40 -3.48 -13.12 4.50
C ASP A 40 -2.12 -13.44 3.88
N SER A 41 -2.12 -13.85 2.60
CA SER A 41 -0.87 -14.15 1.89
C SER A 41 0.03 -12.92 1.74
N ALA A 42 -0.55 -11.72 1.55
CA ALA A 42 0.23 -10.47 1.52
C ALA A 42 0.86 -10.14 2.87
N ARG A 43 0.16 -10.42 3.98
CA ARG A 43 0.68 -10.23 5.35
C ARG A 43 1.85 -11.16 5.67
N GLY A 44 1.97 -12.30 5.00
CA GLY A 44 3.16 -13.14 5.07
C GLY A 44 4.40 -12.54 4.40
N ILE A 45 4.24 -11.50 3.57
CA ILE A 45 5.33 -10.84 2.83
C ILE A 45 5.63 -9.46 3.42
N VAL A 46 4.60 -8.67 3.72
CA VAL A 46 4.73 -7.32 4.29
C VAL A 46 4.01 -7.29 5.63
N HIS A 47 4.79 -7.24 6.71
CA HIS A 47 4.28 -7.17 8.08
C HIS A 47 5.21 -6.35 8.99
N PRO A 48 4.73 -5.89 10.16
CA PRO A 48 5.53 -5.06 11.08
C PRO A 48 6.76 -5.75 11.71
N TRP A 49 6.87 -7.05 11.54
CA TRP A 49 7.99 -7.87 12.06
C TRP A 49 8.88 -8.41 10.94
N SER A 50 8.66 -7.94 9.71
CA SER A 50 9.57 -8.17 8.58
C SER A 50 10.76 -7.22 8.67
#